data_AF-A0A2W6B9Y5-F1
#
_entry.id   AF-A0A2W6B9Y5-F1
#
_cell.length_a   1.000
_cell.length_b   1.000
_cell.length_c   1.000
_cell.angle_alpha   90.00
_cell.angle_beta   90.00
_cell.angle_gamma   90.00
#
_symmetry.space_group_name_H-M   'P 1'
#
loop_
_entity.id
_entity.type
_entity.pdbx_description
1 polymer ?
#
loop_
_entity_poly.entity_id
_entity_poly.type
_entity_poly.pdbx_seq_one_letter_code
_entity_poly.pdbx_strand_id
1 'polypeptide(L)'
;MPSGPRSRRPRAAGAGLPERRRRAGRGRRPSGPAHHRAGAADPRRGHRPPAGRPADLRAPAPCGTRPDRTRSSLRPARRPVLTAPGLPVEVWRRRLERVDRIALRVSGPVLVVAAHPDDETLGVAGIMARIAMSGGQVCVVVATDGEAAYGDAMPELAALRRAEVAAAMSALCVTEPPTLLGLPDGDLAAHEQVLVDALTAVGTGARAVFAPWRHDPHPDHRAAGRAAAGYAAARSCPLWEYPIWMRHWTEPSDPAVDVSRLRVVELTEREQAAKRRAIGCHRSQIEELSGGRGAVLPPYVLAHFADAVEAVFIAEPAA
;
A
#
# COMPACT_ATOMS: atom_id res chain seq x y z
N MET A 1 51.11 -12.29 -65.23
CA MET A 1 49.74 -11.85 -64.89
C MET A 1 49.78 -11.09 -63.57
N PRO A 2 49.05 -9.97 -63.41
CA PRO A 2 49.07 -9.13 -62.21
C PRO A 2 48.42 -9.83 -60.99
N SER A 3 48.81 -9.63 -59.74
CA SER A 3 49.15 -8.39 -58.99
C SER A 3 47.92 -7.59 -58.53
N GLY A 4 47.32 -7.98 -57.41
CA GLY A 4 46.23 -7.25 -56.74
C GLY A 4 46.67 -6.62 -55.40
N PRO A 5 46.33 -5.35 -55.10
CA PRO A 5 46.67 -4.72 -53.83
C PRO A 5 45.47 -4.27 -52.97
N ARG A 6 45.31 -4.96 -51.83
CA ARG A 6 45.08 -4.43 -50.46
C ARG A 6 44.02 -3.34 -50.21
N SER A 7 43.15 -3.64 -49.24
CA SER A 7 42.16 -2.72 -48.66
C SER A 7 42.76 -1.49 -47.96
N ARG A 8 42.04 -0.37 -48.02
CA ARG A 8 42.35 0.86 -47.27
C ARG A 8 41.66 0.82 -45.89
N ARG A 9 42.41 1.09 -44.82
CA ARG A 9 41.87 1.62 -43.55
C ARG A 9 42.26 3.10 -43.44
N PRO A 10 41.35 4.01 -43.03
CA PRO A 10 41.72 5.39 -42.73
C PRO A 10 42.57 5.46 -41.44
N ARG A 11 43.46 6.44 -41.36
CA ARG A 11 44.19 6.81 -40.13
C ARG A 11 43.38 7.83 -39.33
N ALA A 12 43.49 7.78 -38.02
CA ALA A 12 43.15 8.90 -37.14
C ALA A 12 44.44 9.59 -36.63
N ALA A 13 44.42 10.91 -36.59
CA ALA A 13 45.29 11.78 -35.81
C ALA A 13 44.37 12.81 -35.11
N GLY A 14 44.73 13.45 -34.00
CA GLY A 14 45.97 13.40 -33.22
C GLY A 14 45.78 14.03 -31.82
N ALA A 15 46.88 14.45 -31.18
CA ALA A 15 46.91 15.08 -29.84
C ALA A 15 46.05 16.38 -29.74
N GLY A 16 45.68 16.90 -28.56
CA GLY A 16 45.96 16.50 -27.16
C GLY A 16 45.63 17.64 -26.18
N LEU A 17 46.30 17.68 -25.01
CA LEU A 17 46.13 18.65 -23.87
C LEU A 17 45.02 18.29 -22.84
N PRO A 18 45.10 18.73 -21.56
CA PRO A 18 46.10 18.18 -20.62
C PRO A 18 45.53 17.84 -19.22
N GLU A 19 46.21 16.94 -18.48
CA GLU A 19 45.94 16.79 -17.03
C GLU A 19 46.46 17.99 -16.21
N ARG A 20 45.73 18.36 -15.14
CA ARG A 20 46.20 18.47 -13.71
C ARG A 20 45.60 19.65 -12.96
N ARG A 21 44.95 19.34 -11.82
CA ARG A 21 45.56 19.55 -10.50
C ARG A 21 44.76 18.89 -9.38
N ARG A 22 45.44 18.08 -8.55
CA ARG A 22 44.95 17.72 -7.21
C ARG A 22 45.12 18.92 -6.27
N ARG A 23 44.18 19.14 -5.37
CA ARG A 23 44.40 19.87 -4.10
C ARG A 23 43.81 19.05 -2.96
N ALA A 24 44.65 18.63 -2.03
CA ALA A 24 44.22 18.13 -0.73
C ALA A 24 44.16 19.31 0.25
N GLY A 25 43.10 19.39 1.06
CA GLY A 25 42.97 20.30 2.20
C GLY A 25 42.86 19.50 3.50
N ARG A 26 43.58 19.90 4.56
CA ARG A 26 43.63 19.19 5.84
C ARG A 26 42.97 19.97 6.97
N GLY A 27 42.20 19.27 7.81
CA GLY A 27 41.78 19.71 9.15
C GLY A 27 40.58 20.66 9.18
N ARG A 28 39.96 20.91 10.35
CA ARG A 28 40.22 20.39 11.71
C ARG A 28 38.89 20.14 12.47
N ARG A 29 38.91 19.25 13.48
CA ARG A 29 37.99 19.28 14.65
C ARG A 29 38.67 20.03 15.82
N PRO A 30 37.89 20.73 16.65
CA PRO A 30 37.66 20.35 18.05
C PRO A 30 36.14 20.38 18.39
N SER A 31 35.51 19.65 19.33
CA SER A 31 35.88 18.88 20.55
C SER A 31 35.45 19.47 21.92
N GLY A 32 34.14 19.77 22.08
CA GLY A 32 33.40 19.88 23.36
C GLY A 32 33.85 20.96 24.37
N PRO A 33 33.36 20.95 25.63
CA PRO A 33 32.21 20.24 26.25
C PRO A 33 31.20 21.29 26.84
N ALA A 34 30.35 21.14 27.89
CA ALA A 34 29.93 20.08 28.83
C ALA A 34 28.56 20.41 29.52
N HIS A 35 27.88 19.39 30.09
CA HIS A 35 26.89 19.47 31.21
C HIS A 35 25.55 20.25 30.99
N HIS A 36 24.48 20.15 31.82
CA HIS A 36 24.26 19.54 33.15
C HIS A 36 22.87 18.87 33.34
N ARG A 37 22.85 17.80 34.15
CA ARG A 37 21.81 17.31 35.10
C ARG A 37 20.39 16.94 34.63
N ALA A 38 20.01 15.72 34.98
CA ALA A 38 18.63 15.29 35.20
C ALA A 38 18.11 15.73 36.58
N GLY A 39 16.79 15.64 36.78
CA GLY A 39 16.12 15.68 38.08
C GLY A 39 14.84 14.83 38.01
N ALA A 40 14.61 13.97 39.00
CA ALA A 40 13.50 13.01 39.00
C ALA A 40 12.89 12.87 40.41
N ALA A 41 11.56 12.74 40.45
CA ALA A 41 10.69 12.28 41.54
C ALA A 41 10.81 12.92 42.94
N ASP A 42 9.67 13.34 43.50
CA ASP A 42 9.07 12.63 44.65
C ASP A 42 7.55 12.95 44.77
N PRO A 43 6.65 11.95 44.92
CA PRO A 43 5.24 12.16 45.23
C PRO A 43 4.86 11.82 46.70
N ARG A 44 3.61 12.15 47.08
CA ARG A 44 2.80 11.67 48.24
C ARG A 44 2.59 12.67 49.39
N ARG A 45 1.32 13.09 49.55
CA ARG A 45 0.50 13.36 50.77
C ARG A 45 -0.87 13.85 50.27
N GLY A 46 -2.03 13.55 50.86
CA GLY A 46 -2.39 12.64 51.95
C GLY A 46 -3.91 12.70 52.21
N HIS A 47 -4.50 11.63 52.77
CA HIS A 47 -5.90 11.56 53.26
C HIS A 47 -6.21 12.64 54.35
N ARG A 48 -7.45 13.01 54.71
CA ARG A 48 -8.81 12.39 54.62
C ARG A 48 -9.92 13.51 54.70
N PRO A 49 -11.24 13.22 54.61
CA PRO A 49 -12.32 14.23 54.56
C PRO A 49 -13.13 14.37 55.88
N PRO A 50 -14.10 15.30 55.94
CA PRO A 50 -15.29 15.22 56.80
C PRO A 50 -16.55 14.76 56.02
N ALA A 51 -17.64 14.46 56.73
CA ALA A 51 -18.90 13.96 56.16
C ALA A 51 -20.09 14.92 56.39
N GLY A 52 -21.18 14.76 55.63
CA GLY A 52 -22.45 15.45 55.84
C GLY A 52 -23.52 15.15 54.79
N ARG A 53 -24.73 14.75 55.22
CA ARG A 53 -25.96 14.58 54.41
C ARG A 53 -27.17 15.02 55.25
N PRO A 54 -28.14 15.70 54.65
CA PRO A 54 -29.50 15.16 54.45
C PRO A 54 -29.71 14.72 52.97
N ALA A 55 -30.65 13.88 52.52
CA ALA A 55 -32.07 13.63 52.87
C ALA A 55 -33.00 14.80 52.46
N ASP A 56 -34.02 14.67 51.62
CA ASP A 56 -34.55 13.53 50.84
C ASP A 56 -35.25 14.00 49.55
N LEU A 57 -35.21 13.24 48.45
CA LEU A 57 -36.24 13.24 47.39
C LEU A 57 -36.34 11.88 46.65
N ARG A 58 -37.56 11.53 46.25
CA ARG A 58 -38.01 10.37 45.44
C ARG A 58 -37.61 10.54 43.95
N ALA A 59 -37.56 9.56 43.04
CA ALA A 59 -37.73 8.08 42.92
C ALA A 59 -37.21 7.68 41.48
N PRO A 60 -37.33 6.47 40.88
CA PRO A 60 -38.02 5.22 41.28
C PRO A 60 -37.15 3.93 41.13
N ALA A 61 -37.80 2.77 40.92
CA ALA A 61 -37.26 1.42 41.09
C ALA A 61 -36.18 0.96 40.08
N PRO A 62 -35.26 0.05 40.49
CA PRO A 62 -34.31 -0.60 39.59
C PRO A 62 -34.97 -1.74 38.79
N CYS A 63 -34.71 -1.79 37.47
CA CYS A 63 -35.03 -2.97 36.66
C CYS A 63 -34.01 -4.08 36.93
N GLY A 64 -34.46 -5.34 36.91
CA GLY A 64 -33.71 -6.48 37.45
C GLY A 64 -32.43 -6.84 36.69
N THR A 65 -31.36 -7.14 37.44
CA THR A 65 -30.13 -7.74 36.90
C THR A 65 -30.39 -9.14 36.33
N ARG A 66 -30.12 -9.33 35.04
CA ARG A 66 -29.97 -10.66 34.43
C ARG A 66 -28.47 -11.03 34.35
N PRO A 67 -28.10 -12.31 34.54
CA PRO A 67 -26.71 -12.72 34.65
C PRO A 67 -25.97 -12.68 33.31
N ASP A 68 -24.68 -12.37 33.35
CA ASP A 68 -23.75 -12.47 32.23
C ASP A 68 -23.65 -13.92 31.72
N ARG A 69 -24.16 -14.15 30.50
CA ARG A 69 -23.82 -15.29 29.64
C ARG A 69 -23.96 -14.90 28.16
N THR A 70 -22.90 -14.34 27.59
CA THR A 70 -22.17 -14.97 26.45
C THR A 70 -21.02 -14.07 25.99
N ARG A 71 -19.80 -14.36 26.47
CA ARG A 71 -18.61 -14.12 25.64
C ARG A 71 -18.64 -15.07 24.46
N SER A 72 -19.28 -14.66 23.36
CA SER A 72 -19.12 -15.35 22.08
C SER A 72 -17.67 -15.19 21.66
N SER A 73 -16.88 -16.27 21.78
CA SER A 73 -15.52 -16.31 21.26
C SER A 73 -15.60 -16.41 19.74
N LEU A 74 -15.73 -15.25 19.09
CA LEU A 74 -15.59 -15.11 17.66
C LEU A 74 -14.21 -15.65 17.28
N ARG A 75 -14.17 -16.88 16.76
CA ARG A 75 -12.99 -17.39 16.06
C ARG A 75 -12.70 -16.42 14.91
N PRO A 76 -11.44 -16.03 14.67
CA PRO A 76 -11.12 -15.27 13.47
C PRO A 76 -11.64 -16.02 12.25
N ALA A 77 -12.35 -15.31 11.37
CA ALA A 77 -12.93 -15.90 10.18
C ALA A 77 -11.79 -16.35 9.26
N ARG A 78 -11.49 -17.65 9.25
CA ARG A 78 -10.49 -18.22 8.35
C ARG A 78 -10.79 -17.78 6.92
N ARG A 79 -9.83 -17.12 6.29
CA ARG A 79 -9.90 -16.70 4.89
C ARG A 79 -10.40 -17.86 4.02
N PRO A 80 -11.30 -17.62 3.05
CA PRO A 80 -11.40 -18.52 1.93
C PRO A 80 -10.08 -18.43 1.14
N VAL A 81 -9.28 -19.49 1.21
CA VAL A 81 -8.46 -19.91 0.06
C VAL A 81 -9.42 -19.96 -1.14
N LEU A 82 -8.97 -19.60 -2.36
CA LEU A 82 -9.85 -19.54 -3.54
C LEU A 82 -10.54 -20.89 -3.83
N THR A 83 -11.76 -21.06 -3.32
CA THR A 83 -12.57 -22.28 -3.42
C THR A 83 -13.46 -22.32 -4.67
N ALA A 84 -13.53 -21.21 -5.41
CA ALA A 84 -14.28 -21.06 -6.65
C ALA A 84 -13.52 -20.12 -7.60
N PRO A 85 -13.69 -20.23 -8.93
CA PRO A 85 -12.95 -19.44 -9.92
C PRO A 85 -13.43 -17.97 -10.06
N GLY A 86 -14.31 -17.50 -9.16
CA GLY A 86 -14.90 -16.17 -9.19
C GLY A 86 -15.65 -15.83 -10.48
N LEU A 87 -15.75 -14.53 -10.77
CA LEU A 87 -16.35 -13.99 -11.98
C LEU A 87 -15.36 -14.01 -13.16
N PRO A 88 -15.81 -14.38 -14.39
CA PRO A 88 -15.03 -14.21 -15.60
C PRO A 88 -14.61 -12.75 -15.83
N VAL A 89 -13.36 -12.52 -16.20
CA VAL A 89 -12.81 -11.17 -16.40
C VAL A 89 -13.55 -10.38 -17.48
N GLU A 90 -14.14 -11.07 -18.46
CA GLU A 90 -14.96 -10.49 -19.53
C GLU A 90 -16.15 -9.67 -19.01
N VAL A 91 -16.68 -9.99 -17.83
CA VAL A 91 -17.75 -9.24 -17.15
C VAL A 91 -17.28 -7.83 -16.82
N TRP A 92 -16.09 -7.72 -16.20
CA TRP A 92 -15.52 -6.44 -15.80
C TRP A 92 -14.84 -5.69 -16.94
N ARG A 93 -14.17 -6.38 -17.86
CA ARG A 93 -13.58 -5.78 -19.07
C ARG A 93 -14.66 -5.03 -19.88
N ARG A 94 -15.79 -5.68 -20.15
CA ARG A 94 -16.96 -5.08 -20.83
C ARG A 94 -17.59 -3.92 -20.05
N ARG A 95 -17.46 -3.90 -18.72
CA ARG A 95 -17.92 -2.74 -17.91
C ARG A 95 -16.97 -1.56 -18.07
N LEU A 96 -15.65 -1.79 -17.98
CA LEU A 96 -14.61 -0.77 -18.03
C LEU A 96 -14.49 -0.10 -19.41
N GLU A 97 -14.83 -0.82 -20.49
CA GLU A 97 -15.06 -0.24 -21.84
C GLU A 97 -16.11 0.90 -21.83
N ARG A 98 -17.00 0.92 -20.84
CA ARG A 98 -18.13 1.87 -20.68
C ARG A 98 -18.00 2.72 -19.40
N VAL A 99 -16.77 2.98 -18.97
CA VAL A 99 -16.43 3.83 -17.82
C VAL A 99 -15.63 5.04 -18.30
N ASP A 100 -15.92 6.21 -17.72
CA ASP A 100 -15.23 7.46 -18.05
C ASP A 100 -13.72 7.35 -17.84
N ARG A 101 -12.97 7.70 -18.89
CA ARG A 101 -11.51 7.74 -18.89
C ARG A 101 -11.02 9.07 -18.31
N ILE A 102 -9.99 9.02 -17.46
CA ILE A 102 -9.40 10.22 -16.84
C ILE A 102 -7.92 10.36 -17.17
N ALA A 103 -7.53 11.57 -17.54
CA ALA A 103 -6.14 11.99 -17.56
C ALA A 103 -5.72 12.35 -16.12
N LEU A 104 -5.20 11.38 -15.37
CA LEU A 104 -4.73 11.57 -13.99
C LEU A 104 -3.51 12.52 -13.96
N ARG A 105 -3.76 13.82 -13.71
CA ARG A 105 -2.74 14.88 -13.66
C ARG A 105 -2.21 15.11 -12.24
N VAL A 106 -1.49 14.13 -11.70
CA VAL A 106 -0.79 14.26 -10.41
C VAL A 106 0.73 14.30 -10.65
N SER A 107 1.38 15.36 -10.15
CA SER A 107 2.78 15.72 -10.48
C SER A 107 3.69 15.90 -9.26
N GLY A 108 3.21 15.52 -8.07
CA GLY A 108 3.94 15.63 -6.80
C GLY A 108 3.38 14.62 -5.80
N PRO A 109 4.00 14.51 -4.61
CA PRO A 109 4.02 13.30 -3.81
C PRO A 109 2.67 12.59 -3.71
N VAL A 110 2.62 11.32 -4.12
CA VAL A 110 1.45 10.47 -3.89
C VAL A 110 1.71 9.52 -2.74
N LEU A 111 0.69 9.29 -1.92
CA LEU A 111 0.69 8.25 -0.90
C LEU A 111 -0.08 7.05 -1.47
N VAL A 112 0.59 5.92 -1.61
CA VAL A 112 -0.05 4.65 -2.00
C VAL A 112 -0.08 3.75 -0.77
N VAL A 113 -1.28 3.44 -0.31
CA VAL A 113 -1.54 2.51 0.79
C VAL A 113 -1.88 1.15 0.18
N ALA A 114 -1.40 0.08 0.80
CA ALA A 114 -1.71 -1.32 0.51
C ALA A 114 -1.99 -2.06 1.82
N ALA A 115 -2.88 -3.07 1.79
CA ALA A 115 -3.07 -3.95 2.94
C ALA A 115 -2.01 -5.06 2.93
N HIS A 116 -1.76 -5.67 1.76
CA HIS A 116 -0.84 -6.81 1.60
C HIS A 116 0.23 -6.54 0.53
N PRO A 117 1.35 -7.30 0.54
CA PRO A 117 2.39 -7.30 -0.50
C PRO A 117 1.94 -7.80 -1.88
N ASP A 118 1.22 -6.96 -2.62
CA ASP A 118 0.90 -7.05 -4.06
C ASP A 118 -0.17 -6.01 -4.47
N ASP A 119 -1.08 -5.67 -3.56
CA ASP A 119 -2.16 -4.67 -3.71
C ASP A 119 -1.72 -3.42 -4.49
N GLU A 120 -0.58 -2.82 -4.13
CA GLU A 120 -0.10 -1.58 -4.74
C GLU A 120 0.21 -1.79 -6.24
N THR A 121 0.76 -2.95 -6.56
CA THR A 121 1.18 -3.35 -7.90
C THR A 121 0.00 -3.83 -8.75
N LEU A 122 -0.95 -4.54 -8.15
CA LEU A 122 -2.19 -4.96 -8.80
C LEU A 122 -3.10 -3.77 -9.10
N GLY A 123 -3.30 -2.88 -8.13
CA GLY A 123 -4.18 -1.72 -8.24
C GLY A 123 -3.64 -0.63 -9.15
N VAL A 124 -2.43 -0.12 -8.87
CA VAL A 124 -1.96 1.20 -9.35
C VAL A 124 -0.50 1.24 -9.83
N ALA A 125 0.11 0.10 -10.19
CA ALA A 125 1.47 0.04 -10.73
C ALA A 125 1.73 0.97 -11.92
N GLY A 126 0.78 1.07 -12.86
CA GLY A 126 0.90 1.92 -14.05
C GLY A 126 0.88 3.41 -13.70
N ILE A 127 0.00 3.79 -12.78
CA ILE A 127 -0.07 5.13 -12.17
C ILE A 127 1.23 5.46 -11.41
N MET A 128 1.74 4.55 -10.59
CA MET A 128 3.01 4.76 -9.86
C MET A 128 4.18 4.93 -10.82
N ALA A 129 4.29 4.04 -11.82
CA ALA A 129 5.33 4.13 -12.85
C ALA A 129 5.23 5.46 -13.64
N ARG A 130 4.01 5.91 -14.01
CA ARG A 130 3.79 7.21 -14.67
C ARG A 130 4.40 8.35 -13.88
N ILE A 131 4.13 8.39 -12.57
CA ILE A 131 4.55 9.47 -11.67
C ILE A 131 6.07 9.42 -11.49
N ALA A 132 6.62 8.25 -11.14
CA ALA A 132 8.05 8.05 -10.92
C ALA A 132 8.89 8.32 -12.18
N MET A 133 8.48 7.81 -13.35
CA MET A 133 9.15 8.06 -14.63
C MET A 133 9.05 9.53 -15.10
N SER A 134 8.15 10.32 -14.50
CA SER A 134 8.01 11.78 -14.71
C SER A 134 8.76 12.61 -13.66
N GLY A 135 9.51 11.97 -12.75
CA GLY A 135 10.22 12.64 -11.66
C GLY A 135 9.34 13.05 -10.46
N GLY A 136 8.12 12.52 -10.38
CA GLY A 136 7.24 12.68 -9.22
C GLY A 136 7.52 11.62 -8.15
N GLN A 137 7.45 12.03 -6.88
CA GLN A 137 7.67 11.17 -5.71
C GLN A 137 6.48 10.22 -5.46
N VAL A 138 6.76 8.96 -5.11
CA VAL A 138 5.76 7.92 -4.83
C VAL A 138 6.07 7.26 -3.48
N CYS A 139 5.33 7.62 -2.44
CA CYS A 139 5.48 7.05 -1.11
C CYS A 139 4.52 5.86 -0.93
N VAL A 140 5.08 4.65 -0.85
CA VAL A 140 4.29 3.42 -0.64
C VAL A 140 4.31 3.01 0.83
N VAL A 141 3.14 2.64 1.37
CA VAL A 141 2.97 2.05 2.71
C VAL A 141 2.20 0.75 2.56
N VAL A 142 2.81 -0.37 2.94
CA VAL A 142 2.15 -1.69 3.01
C VAL A 142 1.92 -2.02 4.49
N ALA A 143 0.68 -2.32 4.84
CA ALA A 143 0.27 -2.47 6.23
C ALA A 143 0.73 -3.79 6.87
N THR A 144 0.56 -4.91 6.16
CA THR A 144 0.91 -6.27 6.63
C THR A 144 2.05 -6.84 5.78
N ASP A 145 2.61 -7.99 6.18
CA ASP A 145 3.61 -8.70 5.36
C ASP A 145 2.98 -9.85 4.52
N GLY A 146 1.64 -9.97 4.53
CA GLY A 146 0.91 -11.05 3.86
C GLY A 146 1.30 -12.44 4.39
N GLU A 147 1.74 -12.51 5.65
CA GLU A 147 2.36 -13.69 6.25
C GLU A 147 1.38 -14.83 6.56
N ALA A 148 0.09 -14.54 6.64
CA ALA A 148 -0.99 -15.48 6.97
C ALA A 148 -1.88 -15.81 5.76
N ALA A 149 -1.38 -15.63 4.54
CA ALA A 149 -2.10 -15.96 3.29
C ALA A 149 -2.57 -17.43 3.22
N TYR A 150 -1.86 -18.34 3.89
CA TYR A 150 -2.19 -19.77 3.98
C TYR A 150 -2.84 -20.18 5.33
N GLY A 151 -3.30 -19.20 6.12
CA GLY A 151 -4.08 -19.39 7.34
C GLY A 151 -3.30 -19.22 8.65
N ASP A 152 -2.11 -19.80 8.75
CA ASP A 152 -1.19 -19.60 9.87
C ASP A 152 -0.02 -18.69 9.43
N ALA A 153 0.47 -17.82 10.32
CA ALA A 153 1.50 -16.83 10.00
C ALA A 153 2.90 -17.45 9.80
N MET A 154 3.55 -17.12 8.68
CA MET A 154 4.84 -17.66 8.24
C MET A 154 5.92 -16.56 8.15
N PRO A 155 6.85 -16.44 9.11
CA PRO A 155 7.90 -15.41 9.09
C PRO A 155 8.82 -15.45 7.87
N GLU A 156 9.04 -16.64 7.29
CA GLU A 156 9.78 -16.82 6.04
C GLU A 156 9.04 -16.28 4.81
N LEU A 157 7.70 -16.35 4.82
CA LEU A 157 6.85 -15.77 3.79
C LEU A 157 6.82 -14.24 3.91
N ALA A 158 6.75 -13.72 5.14
CA ALA A 158 6.87 -12.29 5.43
C ALA A 158 8.19 -11.71 4.89
N ALA A 159 9.32 -12.35 5.21
CA ALA A 159 10.64 -11.92 4.76
C ALA A 159 10.80 -11.97 3.24
N LEU A 160 10.24 -12.99 2.57
CA LEU A 160 10.18 -13.08 1.12
C LEU A 160 9.36 -11.92 0.53
N ARG A 161 8.12 -11.74 0.98
CA ARG A 161 7.19 -10.74 0.44
C ARG A 161 7.67 -9.30 0.63
N ARG A 162 8.31 -8.99 1.76
CA ARG A 162 9.00 -7.70 1.96
C ARG A 162 10.07 -7.43 0.88
N ALA A 163 10.78 -8.45 0.42
CA ALA A 163 11.76 -8.33 -0.67
C ALA A 163 11.10 -8.25 -2.06
N GLU A 164 9.97 -8.94 -2.26
CA GLU A 164 9.20 -8.89 -3.50
C GLU A 164 8.62 -7.50 -3.77
N VAL A 165 8.07 -6.80 -2.75
CA VAL A 165 7.64 -5.38 -2.87
C VAL A 165 8.82 -4.48 -3.22
N ALA A 166 9.97 -4.65 -2.57
CA ALA A 166 11.16 -3.83 -2.88
C ALA A 166 11.64 -4.03 -4.32
N ALA A 167 11.56 -5.25 -4.86
CA ALA A 167 11.84 -5.55 -6.26
C ALA A 167 10.78 -4.95 -7.21
N ALA A 168 9.50 -5.02 -6.84
CA ALA A 168 8.41 -4.42 -7.59
C ALA A 168 8.56 -2.90 -7.72
N MET A 169 8.87 -2.19 -6.61
CA MET A 169 9.10 -0.75 -6.63
C MET A 169 10.23 -0.35 -7.57
N SER A 170 11.34 -1.08 -7.55
CA SER A 170 12.45 -0.92 -8.49
C SER A 170 12.02 -1.14 -9.95
N ALA A 171 11.20 -2.15 -10.23
CA ALA A 171 10.68 -2.44 -11.57
C ALA A 171 9.74 -1.34 -12.13
N LEU A 172 9.09 -0.57 -11.24
CA LEU A 172 8.27 0.62 -11.52
C LEU A 172 9.06 1.93 -11.53
N CYS A 173 10.37 1.89 -11.28
CA CYS A 173 11.25 3.05 -11.12
C CYS A 173 10.94 3.96 -9.90
N VAL A 174 10.20 3.46 -8.90
CA VAL A 174 9.98 4.17 -7.63
C VAL A 174 11.28 4.19 -6.83
N THR A 175 11.77 5.38 -6.50
CA THR A 175 13.06 5.60 -5.81
C THR A 175 12.95 5.62 -4.29
N GLU A 176 11.76 5.86 -3.76
CA GLU A 176 11.50 5.89 -2.33
C GLU A 176 11.33 4.46 -1.80
N PRO A 177 12.00 4.06 -0.71
CA PRO A 177 11.82 2.73 -0.15
C PRO A 177 10.39 2.58 0.40
N PRO A 178 9.71 1.44 0.15
CA PRO A 178 8.38 1.19 0.69
C PRO A 178 8.43 1.10 2.22
N THR A 179 7.45 1.68 2.90
CA THR A 179 7.26 1.54 4.34
C THR A 179 6.45 0.28 4.61
N LEU A 180 7.11 -0.75 5.15
CA LEU A 180 6.53 -2.09 5.35
C LEU A 180 6.28 -2.30 6.84
N LEU A 181 5.03 -2.07 7.29
CA LEU A 181 4.71 -1.91 8.72
C LEU A 181 4.73 -3.22 9.51
N GLY A 182 4.38 -4.36 8.91
CA GLY A 182 4.32 -5.65 9.60
C GLY A 182 3.22 -5.72 10.67
N LEU A 183 2.07 -5.09 10.40
CA LEU A 183 0.85 -5.31 11.18
C LEU A 183 0.28 -6.70 10.84
N PRO A 184 -0.46 -7.36 11.77
CA PRO A 184 -0.94 -8.73 11.55
C PRO A 184 -1.86 -8.89 10.32
N ASP A 185 -1.48 -9.81 9.44
CA ASP A 185 -2.27 -10.20 8.27
C ASP A 185 -3.58 -10.91 8.69
N GLY A 186 -4.72 -10.35 8.28
CA GLY A 186 -6.07 -10.81 8.63
C GLY A 186 -6.74 -10.11 9.82
N ASP A 187 -6.05 -9.21 10.53
CA ASP A 187 -6.60 -8.45 11.67
C ASP A 187 -6.29 -6.93 11.61
N LEU A 188 -6.11 -6.38 10.41
CA LEU A 188 -5.70 -4.97 10.25
C LEU A 188 -6.72 -3.97 10.84
N ALA A 189 -7.99 -4.38 10.96
CA ALA A 189 -9.03 -3.59 11.62
C ALA A 189 -8.75 -3.32 13.11
N ALA A 190 -8.06 -4.24 13.82
CA ALA A 190 -7.62 -4.01 15.20
C ALA A 190 -6.46 -3.01 15.30
N HIS A 191 -5.77 -2.75 14.18
CA HIS A 191 -4.57 -1.91 14.08
C HIS A 191 -4.77 -0.65 13.23
N GLU A 192 -6.02 -0.29 12.89
CA GLU A 192 -6.36 0.78 11.96
C GLU A 192 -5.78 2.15 12.38
N GLN A 193 -5.76 2.47 13.67
CA GLN A 193 -5.13 3.71 14.18
C GLN A 193 -3.61 3.71 13.98
N VAL A 194 -2.94 2.56 14.14
CA VAL A 194 -1.48 2.45 13.92
C VAL A 194 -1.14 2.69 12.45
N LEU A 195 -2.01 2.24 11.53
CA LEU A 195 -1.91 2.58 10.12
C LEU A 195 -2.15 4.07 9.91
N VAL A 196 -3.21 4.69 10.47
CA VAL A 196 -3.46 6.14 10.36
C VAL A 196 -2.26 6.98 10.85
N ASP A 197 -1.62 6.59 11.95
CA ASP A 197 -0.45 7.28 12.50
C ASP A 197 0.76 7.17 11.54
N ALA A 198 0.98 5.97 10.96
CA ALA A 198 2.02 5.75 9.96
C ALA A 198 1.77 6.53 8.65
N LEU A 199 0.54 6.54 8.14
CA LEU A 199 0.15 7.36 6.98
C LEU A 199 0.34 8.85 7.27
N THR A 200 0.02 9.29 8.50
CA THR A 200 0.18 10.67 8.97
C THR A 200 1.65 11.11 8.94
N ALA A 201 2.58 10.24 9.33
CA ALA A 201 4.02 10.49 9.27
C ALA A 201 4.56 10.46 7.81
N VAL A 202 4.35 9.34 7.10
CA VAL A 202 4.94 9.11 5.76
C VAL A 202 4.35 10.02 4.70
N GLY A 203 3.04 10.26 4.72
CA GLY A 203 2.32 11.04 3.71
C GLY A 203 2.55 12.55 3.73
N THR A 204 3.51 13.06 4.50
CA THR A 204 3.74 14.51 4.67
C THR A 204 3.95 15.21 3.32
N GLY A 205 2.99 16.06 2.93
CA GLY A 205 2.97 16.77 1.64
C GLY A 205 2.26 16.04 0.49
N ALA A 206 1.60 14.91 0.74
CA ALA A 206 0.91 14.14 -0.29
C ALA A 206 -0.24 14.92 -0.97
N ARG A 207 -0.22 14.94 -2.30
CA ARG A 207 -1.18 15.62 -3.19
C ARG A 207 -2.33 14.75 -3.66
N ALA A 208 -2.20 13.44 -3.56
CA ALA A 208 -3.27 12.47 -3.74
C ALA A 208 -2.95 11.19 -2.93
N VAL A 209 -3.99 10.43 -2.62
CA VAL A 209 -3.89 9.13 -1.96
C VAL A 209 -4.48 8.06 -2.87
N PHE A 210 -3.85 6.90 -2.93
CA PHE A 210 -4.37 5.69 -3.57
C PHE A 210 -4.43 4.58 -2.52
N ALA A 211 -5.57 3.91 -2.36
CA ALA A 211 -5.75 2.87 -1.35
C ALA A 211 -6.74 1.79 -1.82
N PRO A 212 -6.77 0.60 -1.19
CA PRO A 212 -7.77 -0.42 -1.50
C PRO A 212 -9.19 0.11 -1.24
N TRP A 213 -10.14 -0.30 -2.09
CA TRP A 213 -11.53 0.17 -2.02
C TRP A 213 -12.18 -0.22 -0.69
N ARG A 214 -12.79 0.74 0.00
CA ARG A 214 -13.33 0.56 1.37
C ARG A 214 -14.50 -0.42 1.50
N HIS A 215 -15.04 -0.89 0.38
CA HIS A 215 -16.08 -1.91 0.29
C HIS A 215 -15.58 -3.23 -0.33
N ASP A 216 -14.28 -3.37 -0.60
CA ASP A 216 -13.68 -4.58 -1.17
C ASP A 216 -13.93 -5.82 -0.28
N PRO A 217 -14.10 -7.04 -0.84
CA PRO A 217 -14.42 -8.25 -0.09
C PRO A 217 -13.46 -8.59 1.06
N HIS A 218 -12.20 -8.17 1.02
CA HIS A 218 -11.23 -8.48 2.08
C HIS A 218 -11.33 -7.51 3.29
N PRO A 219 -11.38 -8.00 4.55
CA PRO A 219 -11.51 -7.14 5.73
C PRO A 219 -10.41 -6.10 5.87
N ASP A 220 -9.15 -6.49 5.64
CA ASP A 220 -8.01 -5.58 5.74
C ASP A 220 -8.01 -4.52 4.63
N HIS A 221 -8.54 -4.80 3.45
CA HIS A 221 -8.66 -3.80 2.38
C HIS A 221 -9.63 -2.70 2.81
N ARG A 222 -10.73 -3.08 3.48
CA ARG A 222 -11.67 -2.14 4.07
C ARG A 222 -11.03 -1.32 5.21
N ALA A 223 -10.14 -1.91 6.01
CA ALA A 223 -9.39 -1.18 7.06
C ALA A 223 -8.37 -0.20 6.46
N ALA A 224 -7.58 -0.64 5.47
CA ALA A 224 -6.64 0.22 4.74
C ALA A 224 -7.34 1.39 4.02
N GLY A 225 -8.48 1.11 3.37
CA GLY A 225 -9.32 2.14 2.74
C GLY A 225 -9.89 3.15 3.72
N ARG A 226 -10.37 2.72 4.91
CA ARG A 226 -10.82 3.64 5.97
C ARG A 226 -9.68 4.49 6.53
N ALA A 227 -8.54 3.88 6.85
CA ALA A 227 -7.36 4.61 7.33
C ALA A 227 -6.89 5.67 6.32
N ALA A 228 -6.87 5.32 5.03
CA ALA A 228 -6.57 6.24 3.94
C ALA A 228 -7.62 7.35 3.79
N ALA A 229 -8.90 7.07 3.98
CA ALA A 229 -9.98 8.07 3.94
C ALA A 229 -9.89 9.06 5.11
N GLY A 230 -9.65 8.58 6.33
CA GLY A 230 -9.42 9.44 7.50
C GLY A 230 -8.20 10.33 7.32
N TYR A 231 -7.08 9.77 6.84
CA TYR A 231 -5.89 10.52 6.48
C TYR A 231 -6.16 11.58 5.39
N ALA A 232 -6.86 11.20 4.31
CA ALA A 232 -7.14 12.08 3.18
C ALA A 232 -8.05 13.26 3.57
N ALA A 233 -9.08 12.99 4.38
CA ALA A 233 -9.95 14.03 4.95
C ALA A 233 -9.18 14.99 5.86
N ALA A 234 -8.33 14.47 6.76
CA ALA A 234 -7.51 15.29 7.67
C ALA A 234 -6.43 16.12 6.95
N ARG A 235 -6.15 15.85 5.67
CA ARG A 235 -5.16 16.55 4.83
C ARG A 235 -5.79 17.29 3.64
N SER A 236 -7.11 17.25 3.50
CA SER A 236 -7.88 17.82 2.38
C SER A 236 -7.35 17.42 0.99
N CYS A 237 -6.87 16.18 0.83
CA CYS A 237 -6.31 15.68 -0.43
C CYS A 237 -7.22 14.62 -1.08
N PRO A 238 -7.25 14.52 -2.42
CA PRO A 238 -8.10 13.58 -3.13
C PRO A 238 -7.66 12.12 -2.89
N LEU A 239 -8.60 11.29 -2.47
CA LEU A 239 -8.46 9.83 -2.38
C LEU A 239 -9.03 9.15 -3.63
N TRP A 240 -8.26 8.22 -4.17
CA TRP A 240 -8.63 7.29 -5.23
C TRP A 240 -8.61 5.87 -4.68
N GLU A 241 -9.72 5.16 -4.85
CA GLU A 241 -9.91 3.83 -4.27
C GLU A 241 -9.79 2.75 -5.35
N TYR A 242 -8.81 1.86 -5.27
CA TYR A 242 -8.60 0.80 -6.26
C TYR A 242 -9.20 -0.55 -5.80
N PRO A 243 -9.94 -1.28 -6.65
CA PRO A 243 -10.49 -2.58 -6.30
C PRO A 243 -9.46 -3.70 -6.52
N ILE A 244 -9.39 -4.63 -5.56
CA ILE A 244 -8.56 -5.84 -5.68
C ILE A 244 -9.48 -7.05 -5.83
N TRP A 245 -10.06 -7.55 -4.74
CA TRP A 245 -10.93 -8.73 -4.79
C TRP A 245 -12.34 -8.43 -5.30
N MET A 246 -12.78 -7.16 -5.31
CA MET A 246 -14.12 -6.79 -5.83
C MET A 246 -14.34 -7.30 -7.25
N ARG A 247 -13.41 -7.12 -8.19
CA ARG A 247 -13.64 -7.54 -9.59
C ARG A 247 -13.69 -9.06 -9.76
N HIS A 248 -13.14 -9.80 -8.80
CA HIS A 248 -13.17 -11.26 -8.78
C HIS A 248 -14.48 -11.82 -8.20
N TRP A 249 -15.12 -11.14 -7.25
CA TRP A 249 -16.28 -11.67 -6.51
C TRP A 249 -17.61 -10.90 -6.68
N THR A 250 -17.56 -9.65 -7.11
CA THR A 250 -18.71 -8.73 -7.12
C THR A 250 -19.04 -8.34 -8.56
N GLU A 251 -20.31 -8.46 -8.96
CA GLU A 251 -20.74 -8.04 -10.30
C GLU A 251 -20.81 -6.51 -10.44
N PRO A 252 -20.66 -5.96 -11.67
CA PRO A 252 -20.93 -4.54 -11.96
C PRO A 252 -22.38 -4.07 -11.75
N SER A 253 -23.27 -5.01 -11.37
CA SER A 253 -24.70 -4.84 -11.09
C SER A 253 -25.00 -4.74 -9.59
N ASP A 254 -24.01 -5.01 -8.73
CA ASP A 254 -24.18 -5.05 -7.28
C ASP A 254 -24.44 -3.64 -6.71
N PRO A 255 -25.46 -3.44 -5.83
CA PRO A 255 -25.79 -2.14 -5.25
C PRO A 255 -24.66 -1.45 -4.47
N ALA A 256 -23.64 -2.18 -4.00
CA ALA A 256 -22.47 -1.59 -3.35
C ALA A 256 -21.48 -0.94 -4.34
N VAL A 257 -21.58 -1.25 -5.64
CA VAL A 257 -20.68 -0.75 -6.69
C VAL A 257 -21.26 0.51 -7.32
N ASP A 258 -20.88 1.69 -6.81
CA ASP A 258 -21.18 2.95 -7.50
C ASP A 258 -20.29 3.12 -8.75
N VAL A 259 -20.77 2.53 -9.85
CA VAL A 259 -20.20 2.65 -11.19
C VAL A 259 -20.18 4.09 -11.73
N SER A 260 -20.91 5.04 -11.14
CA SER A 260 -20.87 6.46 -11.51
C SER A 260 -19.65 7.20 -10.94
N ARG A 261 -19.01 6.64 -9.90
CA ARG A 261 -17.76 7.10 -9.29
C ARG A 261 -16.51 6.37 -9.79
N LEU A 262 -16.67 5.20 -10.40
CA LEU A 262 -15.59 4.43 -11.05
C LEU A 262 -15.01 5.20 -12.24
N ARG A 263 -13.68 5.22 -12.40
CA ARG A 263 -12.95 5.85 -13.52
C ARG A 263 -11.85 4.92 -14.03
N VAL A 264 -11.49 5.10 -15.29
CA VAL A 264 -10.43 4.36 -15.98
C VAL A 264 -9.23 5.25 -16.24
N VAL A 265 -8.05 4.80 -15.86
CA VAL A 265 -6.76 5.37 -16.28
C VAL A 265 -6.18 4.46 -17.35
N GLU A 266 -6.07 4.93 -18.59
CA GLU A 266 -5.36 4.19 -19.64
C GLU A 266 -3.86 4.17 -19.36
N LEU A 267 -3.21 3.04 -19.65
CA LEU A 267 -1.77 2.85 -19.51
C LEU A 267 -1.07 2.80 -20.89
N THR A 268 -0.01 3.57 -21.04
CA THR A 268 0.92 3.45 -22.18
C THR A 268 1.64 2.11 -22.15
N GLU A 269 2.16 1.65 -23.28
CA GLU A 269 2.91 0.39 -23.38
C GLU A 269 4.08 0.31 -22.38
N ARG A 270 4.73 1.44 -22.09
CA ARG A 270 5.84 1.54 -21.13
C ARG A 270 5.37 1.33 -19.69
N GLU A 271 4.22 1.88 -19.32
CA GLU A 271 3.61 1.73 -17.99
C GLU A 271 3.05 0.30 -17.82
N GLN A 272 2.40 -0.25 -18.84
CA GLN A 272 1.97 -1.65 -18.84
C GLN A 272 3.17 -2.61 -18.73
N ALA A 273 4.28 -2.33 -19.42
CA ALA A 273 5.49 -3.13 -19.33
C ALA A 273 6.16 -3.03 -17.95
N ALA A 274 6.06 -1.87 -17.28
CA ALA A 274 6.48 -1.72 -15.88
C ALA A 274 5.59 -2.55 -14.94
N LYS A 275 4.26 -2.43 -15.06
CA LYS A 275 3.29 -3.22 -14.31
C LYS A 275 3.51 -4.73 -14.46
N ARG A 276 3.68 -5.23 -15.69
CA ARG A 276 3.95 -6.66 -15.94
C ARG A 276 5.25 -7.15 -15.29
N ARG A 277 6.31 -6.33 -15.25
CA ARG A 277 7.54 -6.69 -14.52
C ARG A 277 7.34 -6.70 -13.01
N ALA A 278 6.64 -5.70 -12.47
CA ALA A 278 6.38 -5.59 -11.03
C ALA A 278 5.48 -6.73 -10.52
N ILE A 279 4.43 -7.11 -11.26
CA ILE A 279 3.62 -8.30 -10.95
C ILE A 279 4.53 -9.55 -10.94
N GLY A 280 5.45 -9.67 -11.90
CA GLY A 280 6.45 -10.75 -11.95
C GLY A 280 7.51 -10.73 -10.82
N CYS A 281 7.56 -9.70 -9.97
CA CYS A 281 8.38 -9.70 -8.76
C CYS A 281 7.69 -10.44 -7.59
N HIS A 282 6.36 -10.46 -7.56
CA HIS A 282 5.54 -11.07 -6.50
C HIS A 282 5.39 -12.59 -6.71
N ARG A 283 6.51 -13.30 -6.84
CA ARG A 283 6.55 -14.74 -7.15
C ARG A 283 5.81 -15.59 -6.13
N SER A 284 5.89 -15.25 -4.84
CA SER A 284 5.18 -15.94 -3.76
C SER A 284 3.66 -15.75 -3.76
N GLN A 285 3.13 -14.88 -4.63
CA GLN A 285 1.71 -14.70 -4.87
C GLN A 285 1.26 -15.43 -6.14
N ILE A 286 2.07 -15.41 -7.21
CA ILE A 286 1.67 -15.89 -8.56
C ILE A 286 2.13 -17.32 -8.90
N GLU A 287 3.08 -17.89 -8.16
CA GLU A 287 3.57 -19.27 -8.33
C GLU A 287 3.10 -20.19 -7.19
N GLU A 288 3.10 -21.51 -7.42
CA GLU A 288 2.88 -22.49 -6.35
C GLU A 288 4.13 -22.59 -5.45
N LEU A 289 3.92 -22.45 -4.14
CA LEU A 289 4.95 -22.62 -3.12
C LEU A 289 5.01 -24.07 -2.61
N SER A 290 6.18 -24.44 -2.08
CA SER A 290 6.44 -25.79 -1.59
C SER A 290 5.48 -26.21 -0.46
N GLY A 291 5.09 -27.48 -0.50
CA GLY A 291 4.08 -28.07 0.40
C GLY A 291 2.65 -28.04 -0.13
N GLY A 292 2.44 -27.88 -1.45
CA GLY A 292 1.09 -27.83 -2.04
C GLY A 292 0.36 -26.50 -1.81
N ARG A 293 1.12 -25.43 -1.58
CA ARG A 293 0.61 -24.08 -1.34
C ARG A 293 0.42 -23.38 -2.69
N GLY A 294 -0.70 -23.68 -3.35
CA GLY A 294 -1.03 -23.09 -4.65
C GLY A 294 -1.03 -21.56 -4.63
N ALA A 295 -0.76 -20.95 -5.80
CA ALA A 295 -0.71 -19.50 -5.98
C ALA A 295 -1.94 -18.77 -5.38
N VAL A 296 -1.70 -17.69 -4.64
CA VAL A 296 -2.74 -16.78 -4.12
C VAL A 296 -3.41 -16.02 -5.27
N LEU A 297 -2.64 -15.70 -6.30
CA LEU A 297 -3.07 -15.03 -7.53
C LEU A 297 -2.89 -15.98 -8.73
N PRO A 298 -3.76 -16.99 -8.90
CA PRO A 298 -3.71 -17.86 -10.07
C PRO A 298 -4.05 -17.07 -11.35
N PRO A 299 -3.74 -17.59 -12.55
CA PRO A 299 -3.88 -16.85 -13.81
C PRO A 299 -5.26 -16.24 -14.07
N TYR A 300 -6.35 -16.85 -13.58
CA TYR A 300 -7.71 -16.32 -13.73
C TYR A 300 -8.00 -15.11 -12.82
N VAL A 301 -7.28 -14.93 -11.71
CA VAL A 301 -7.29 -13.71 -10.89
C VAL A 301 -6.42 -12.65 -11.55
N LEU A 302 -5.19 -13.00 -11.93
CA LEU A 302 -4.26 -12.08 -12.59
C LEU A 302 -4.82 -11.50 -13.90
N ALA A 303 -5.67 -12.24 -14.61
CA ALA A 303 -6.35 -11.77 -15.81
C ALA A 303 -7.12 -10.44 -15.59
N HIS A 304 -7.68 -10.21 -14.40
CA HIS A 304 -8.35 -8.94 -14.05
C HIS A 304 -7.37 -7.76 -13.99
N PHE A 305 -6.09 -7.99 -13.70
CA PHE A 305 -5.07 -6.93 -13.57
C PHE A 305 -4.15 -6.81 -14.80
N ALA A 306 -4.38 -7.63 -15.83
CA ALA A 306 -3.58 -7.70 -17.05
C ALA A 306 -4.05 -6.74 -18.17
N ASP A 307 -5.19 -6.07 -18.01
CA ASP A 307 -5.75 -5.13 -18.98
C ASP A 307 -4.85 -3.88 -19.17
N ALA A 308 -5.01 -3.18 -20.31
CA ALA A 308 -4.28 -1.93 -20.63
C ALA A 308 -4.73 -0.70 -19.81
N VAL A 309 -5.40 -0.91 -18.67
CA VAL A 309 -6.09 0.10 -17.87
C VAL A 309 -5.95 -0.17 -16.38
N GLU A 310 -6.02 0.88 -15.58
CA GLU A 310 -6.21 0.80 -14.13
C GLU A 310 -7.55 1.44 -13.75
N ALA A 311 -8.28 0.78 -12.84
CA ALA A 311 -9.62 1.16 -12.44
C ALA A 311 -9.58 1.74 -11.02
N VAL A 312 -10.11 2.95 -10.85
CA VAL A 312 -10.12 3.66 -9.56
C VAL A 312 -11.47 4.33 -9.35
N PHE A 313 -12.04 4.22 -8.15
CA PHE A 313 -13.19 5.03 -7.75
C PHE A 313 -12.70 6.38 -7.21
N ILE A 314 -13.41 7.46 -7.56
CA ILE A 314 -13.33 8.72 -6.82
C ILE A 314 -13.94 8.46 -5.44
N ALA A 315 -13.20 8.67 -4.35
CA ALA A 315 -13.75 8.49 -3.01
C ALA A 315 -14.88 9.48 -2.71
N GLU A 316 -15.92 9.05 -1.98
CA GLU A 316 -16.87 9.98 -1.35
C GLU A 316 -16.14 10.67 -0.18
N PRO A 317 -16.55 11.90 0.19
CA PRO A 317 -16.14 12.53 1.44
C PRO A 317 -16.34 11.59 2.63
N ALA A 318 -15.48 11.70 3.64
CA ALA A 318 -15.76 11.11 4.95
C ALA A 318 -17.02 11.76 5.53
N ALA A 319 -17.90 10.94 6.12
CA ALA A 319 -19.13 11.36 6.79
C ALA A 319 -18.92 11.60 8.29
#